data_AF-A0AA38P3Y6-F1
#
_entry.id   AF-A0AA38P3Y6-F1
#
_cell.length_a   1.000
_cell.length_b   1.000
_cell.length_c   1.000
_cell.angle_alpha   90.00
_cell.angle_beta   90.00
_cell.angle_gamma   90.00
#
_symmetry.space_group_name_H-M   'P 1'
#
loop_
_entity.id
_entity.type
_entity.pdbx_description
1 polymer ?
#
loop_
_entity_poly.entity_id
_entity_poly.type
_entity_poly.pdbx_seq_one_letter_code
_entity_poly.pdbx_strand_id
1 'polypeptide(L)'
;MRGSIVIGIAAGLQFVTAQSTSLYIPGFDPQPISADIVGVDSSGHTTWDLTPLQATDDSEVGFAGTATLVEGSDGAHVTLVDAALSLTLGYDCTFSSGQAICSGVDEGITFTETETISSFAVALGTATAAGASSPTSTGSSSSQASGSESGSAAPAQTGSSNSSLRQVAATSGSLLGVVGLVLFLL
;
A
#
# COMPACT_ATOMS: atom_id res chain seq x y z
N MET A 1 -19.99 -30.79 58.43
CA MET A 1 -19.75 -29.55 57.66
C MET A 1 -19.47 -29.96 56.23
N ARG A 2 -20.46 -29.84 55.32
CA ARG A 2 -20.32 -30.14 53.90
C ARG A 2 -20.44 -28.81 53.16
N GLY A 3 -19.30 -28.30 52.67
CA GLY A 3 -19.24 -27.06 51.90
C GLY A 3 -19.44 -27.37 50.43
N SER A 4 -20.52 -26.85 49.84
CA SER A 4 -20.76 -26.92 48.41
C SER A 4 -19.98 -25.78 47.73
N ILE A 5 -19.04 -26.14 46.85
CA ILE A 5 -18.32 -25.20 45.98
C ILE A 5 -19.16 -25.03 44.71
N VAL A 6 -19.59 -23.80 44.43
CA VAL A 6 -20.28 -23.44 43.19
C VAL A 6 -19.24 -22.82 42.25
N ILE A 7 -18.94 -23.52 41.15
CA ILE A 7 -18.08 -23.02 40.07
C ILE A 7 -18.97 -22.33 39.05
N GLY A 8 -18.89 -21.00 38.96
CA GLY A 8 -19.58 -20.21 37.94
C GLY A 8 -18.75 -20.16 36.65
N ILE A 9 -19.35 -20.61 35.54
CA ILE A 9 -18.75 -20.52 34.21
C ILE A 9 -19.04 -19.12 33.66
N ALA A 10 -18.03 -18.25 33.59
CA ALA A 10 -18.12 -16.98 32.89
C ALA A 10 -17.87 -17.21 31.40
N ALA A 11 -18.92 -17.13 30.58
CA ALA A 11 -18.80 -17.13 29.13
C ALA A 11 -18.24 -15.77 28.67
N GLY A 12 -16.98 -15.74 28.24
CA GLY A 12 -16.36 -14.53 27.67
C GLY A 12 -16.83 -14.33 26.22
N LEU A 13 -17.59 -13.26 25.96
CA LEU A 13 -17.80 -12.77 24.60
C LEU A 13 -16.47 -12.24 24.06
N GLN A 14 -15.94 -12.88 23.02
CA GLN A 14 -14.81 -12.35 22.28
C GLN A 14 -15.36 -11.44 21.19
N PHE A 15 -15.14 -10.13 21.35
CA PHE A 15 -15.44 -9.15 20.32
C PHE A 15 -14.34 -9.23 19.25
N VAL A 16 -14.69 -9.65 18.04
CA VAL A 16 -13.82 -9.51 16.88
C VAL A 16 -13.98 -8.08 16.38
N THR A 17 -13.00 -7.23 16.65
CA THR A 17 -12.94 -5.90 16.03
C THR A 17 -12.49 -6.09 14.59
N ALA A 18 -13.29 -5.62 13.63
CA ALA A 18 -12.84 -5.51 12.24
C ALA A 18 -11.58 -4.64 12.22
N GLN A 19 -10.47 -5.20 11.73
CA GLN A 19 -9.22 -4.48 11.60
C GLN A 19 -9.20 -3.76 10.25
N SER A 20 -8.71 -2.53 10.24
CA SER A 20 -8.48 -1.77 9.01
C SER A 20 -7.08 -1.20 9.01
N THR A 21 -6.56 -0.98 7.81
CA THR A 21 -5.29 -0.29 7.57
C THR A 21 -5.52 0.87 6.60
N SER A 22 -4.59 1.81 6.55
CA SER A 22 -4.63 2.94 5.62
C SER A 22 -3.62 2.66 4.51
N LEU A 23 -4.09 2.53 3.27
CA LEU A 23 -3.24 2.30 2.09
C LEU A 23 -3.41 3.44 1.11
N TYR A 24 -2.33 3.82 0.42
CA TYR A 24 -2.42 4.60 -0.79
C TYR A 24 -2.44 3.66 -2.00
N ILE A 25 -3.48 3.78 -2.83
CA ILE A 25 -3.69 2.96 -4.02
C ILE A 25 -3.73 3.90 -5.24
N PRO A 26 -2.70 3.88 -6.11
CA PRO A 26 -2.60 4.80 -7.23
C PRO A 26 -3.81 4.79 -8.16
N GLY A 27 -4.39 5.95 -8.46
CA GLY A 27 -5.53 6.09 -9.38
C GLY A 27 -6.86 5.52 -8.87
N PHE A 28 -6.96 5.19 -7.58
CA PHE A 28 -8.19 4.68 -6.97
C PHE A 28 -8.82 5.72 -6.04
N ASP A 29 -10.13 5.91 -6.18
CA ASP A 29 -10.91 6.64 -5.18
C ASP A 29 -11.22 5.76 -3.96
N PRO A 30 -11.44 6.37 -2.77
CA PRO A 30 -11.85 5.64 -1.57
C PRO A 30 -13.12 4.82 -1.81
N GLN A 31 -13.00 3.50 -1.65
CA GLN A 31 -14.08 2.55 -1.89
C GLN A 31 -13.91 1.30 -1.01
N PRO A 32 -14.96 0.48 -0.83
CA PRO A 32 -14.86 -0.76 -0.08
C PRO A 32 -13.89 -1.77 -0.72
N ILE A 33 -12.71 -1.93 -0.11
CA ILE A 33 -11.69 -2.91 -0.54
C ILE A 33 -11.25 -3.69 0.70
N SER A 34 -10.94 -4.98 0.52
CA SER A 34 -10.16 -5.75 1.48
C SER A 34 -8.75 -5.98 0.97
N ALA A 35 -7.77 -5.93 1.87
CA ALA A 35 -6.37 -6.19 1.58
C ALA A 35 -5.84 -7.31 2.48
N ASP A 36 -5.18 -8.28 1.87
CA ASP A 36 -4.47 -9.36 2.54
C ASP A 36 -2.96 -9.17 2.37
N ILE A 37 -2.18 -9.32 3.46
CA ILE A 37 -0.73 -9.21 3.39
C ILE A 37 -0.16 -10.48 2.76
N VAL A 38 0.46 -10.33 1.60
CA VAL A 38 1.21 -11.41 0.92
C VAL A 38 2.58 -11.55 1.54
N GLY A 39 3.25 -10.44 1.84
CA GLY A 39 4.58 -10.43 2.43
C GLY A 39 5.14 -9.03 2.65
N VAL A 40 6.28 -8.97 3.34
CA VAL A 40 7.07 -7.75 3.51
C VAL A 40 8.49 -8.05 3.07
N ASP A 41 9.06 -7.24 2.19
CA ASP A 41 10.42 -7.43 1.71
C ASP A 41 11.48 -6.91 2.70
N SER A 42 12.76 -7.13 2.39
CA SER A 42 13.86 -6.66 3.25
C SER A 42 14.05 -5.14 3.27
N SER A 43 13.44 -4.43 2.32
CA SER A 43 13.49 -2.97 2.20
C SER A 43 12.33 -2.29 2.94
N GLY A 44 11.36 -3.07 3.43
CA GLY A 44 10.18 -2.59 4.15
C GLY A 44 8.96 -2.34 3.27
N HIS A 45 8.97 -2.75 1.99
CA HIS A 45 7.77 -2.71 1.17
C HIS A 45 6.83 -3.84 1.58
N THR A 46 5.55 -3.53 1.71
CA THR A 46 4.51 -4.52 1.96
C THR A 46 3.78 -4.84 0.67
N THR A 47 3.68 -6.12 0.34
CA THR A 47 2.87 -6.62 -0.78
C THR A 47 1.49 -7.01 -0.26
N TRP A 48 0.47 -6.45 -0.89
CA TRP A 48 -0.94 -6.64 -0.58
C TRP A 48 -1.64 -7.28 -1.78
N ASP A 49 -2.49 -8.27 -1.49
CA ASP A 49 -3.48 -8.77 -2.44
C ASP A 49 -4.79 -8.03 -2.17
N LEU A 50 -5.28 -7.30 -3.17
CA LEU A 50 -6.46 -6.45 -3.05
C LEU A 50 -7.66 -7.17 -3.67
N THR A 51 -8.73 -7.25 -2.90
CA THR A 51 -10.01 -7.81 -3.33
C THR A 51 -11.08 -6.73 -3.24
N PRO A 52 -11.83 -6.46 -4.31
CA PRO A 52 -12.93 -5.50 -4.25
C PRO A 52 -14.02 -6.09 -3.35
N LEU A 53 -14.55 -5.29 -2.42
CA LEU A 53 -15.76 -5.66 -1.71
C LEU A 53 -16.97 -5.24 -2.54
N GLN A 54 -18.13 -5.83 -2.24
CA GLN A 54 -19.35 -5.49 -2.96
C GLN A 54 -19.63 -3.99 -2.73
N ALA A 55 -19.57 -3.21 -3.80
CA ALA A 55 -19.99 -1.82 -3.78
C ALA A 55 -21.47 -1.76 -3.35
N THR A 56 -21.83 -0.75 -2.55
CA THR A 56 -23.22 -0.58 -2.11
C THR A 56 -24.11 -0.02 -3.22
N ASP A 57 -23.50 0.54 -4.26
CA ASP A 57 -24.17 1.28 -5.33
C ASP A 57 -23.63 0.84 -6.70
N ASP A 58 -24.54 0.62 -7.67
CA ASP A 58 -24.20 0.21 -9.04
C ASP A 58 -23.34 1.23 -9.82
N SER A 59 -23.19 2.45 -9.29
CA SER A 59 -22.33 3.51 -9.85
C SER A 59 -20.88 3.42 -9.39
N GLU A 60 -20.60 2.70 -8.30
CA GLU A 60 -19.24 2.45 -7.84
C GLU A 60 -18.73 1.18 -8.51
N VAL A 61 -18.15 1.36 -9.69
CA VAL A 61 -17.49 0.28 -10.41
C VAL A 61 -16.17 0.00 -9.70
N GLY A 62 -16.19 -0.97 -8.79
CA GLY A 62 -14.95 -1.56 -8.29
C GLY A 62 -14.10 -2.09 -9.45
N PHE A 63 -12.83 -2.37 -9.18
CA PHE A 63 -11.96 -2.96 -10.19
C PHE A 63 -12.36 -4.41 -10.49
N ALA A 64 -12.25 -4.81 -11.75
CA ALA A 64 -12.42 -6.19 -12.17
C ALA A 64 -11.07 -6.91 -12.21
N GLY A 65 -11.02 -8.13 -11.66
CA GLY A 65 -9.81 -8.95 -11.66
C GLY A 65 -9.07 -8.98 -10.32
N THR A 66 -7.78 -9.25 -10.39
CA THR A 66 -6.89 -9.34 -9.23
C THR A 66 -5.96 -8.13 -9.23
N ALA A 67 -5.90 -7.40 -8.12
CA ALA A 67 -4.98 -6.28 -7.96
C ALA A 67 -3.94 -6.59 -6.88
N THR A 68 -2.67 -6.41 -7.20
CA THR A 68 -1.56 -6.55 -6.27
C THR A 68 -0.92 -5.19 -6.07
N LEU A 69 -0.80 -4.75 -4.82
CA LEU A 69 -0.18 -3.49 -4.43
C LEU A 69 1.13 -3.78 -3.69
N VAL A 70 2.20 -3.11 -4.06
CA VAL A 70 3.45 -3.05 -3.31
C VAL A 70 3.61 -1.61 -2.82
N GLU A 71 3.56 -1.39 -1.51
CA GLU A 71 3.63 -0.05 -0.92
C GLU A 71 4.79 0.04 0.06
N GLY A 72 5.55 1.14 0.00
CA GLY A 72 6.60 1.48 0.96
C GLY A 72 6.69 2.98 1.21
N SER A 73 7.74 3.41 1.91
CA SER A 73 7.89 4.83 2.30
C SER A 73 8.21 5.77 1.14
N ASP A 74 8.75 5.23 0.05
CA ASP A 74 9.25 5.95 -1.12
C ASP A 74 8.37 5.80 -2.37
N GLY A 75 7.37 4.92 -2.34
CA GLY A 75 6.48 4.73 -3.47
C GLY A 75 5.43 3.65 -3.30
N ALA A 76 4.65 3.47 -4.36
CA ALA A 76 3.67 2.41 -4.49
C ALA A 76 3.66 1.90 -5.94
N HIS A 77 3.49 0.59 -6.10
CA HIS A 77 3.31 -0.07 -7.38
C HIS A 77 2.03 -0.92 -7.35
N VAL A 78 1.12 -0.70 -8.27
CA VAL A 78 -0.08 -1.54 -8.42
C VAL A 78 -0.06 -2.26 -9.76
N THR A 79 -0.32 -3.56 -9.73
CA THR A 79 -0.58 -4.37 -10.91
C THR A 79 -2.02 -4.86 -10.85
N LEU A 80 -2.80 -4.56 -11.89
CA LEU A 80 -4.15 -5.07 -12.09
C LEU A 80 -4.14 -6.08 -13.23
N VAL A 81 -4.66 -7.28 -12.99
CA VAL A 81 -4.83 -8.32 -14.00
C VAL A 81 -6.31 -8.62 -14.15
N ASP A 82 -6.86 -8.29 -15.32
CA ASP A 82 -8.21 -8.68 -15.72
C ASP A 82 -8.13 -9.79 -16.77
N ALA A 83 -8.35 -11.02 -16.32
CA ALA A 83 -8.34 -12.20 -17.19
C ALA A 83 -9.52 -12.23 -18.18
N ALA A 84 -10.65 -11.59 -17.86
CA ALA A 84 -11.81 -11.54 -18.76
C ALA A 84 -11.54 -10.64 -19.97
N LEU A 85 -10.79 -9.55 -19.75
CA LEU A 85 -10.37 -8.63 -20.80
C LEU A 85 -8.99 -8.96 -21.39
N SER A 86 -8.28 -9.97 -20.86
CA SER A 86 -6.88 -10.25 -21.18
C SER A 86 -5.97 -9.02 -21.04
N LEU A 87 -6.27 -8.20 -20.03
CA LEU A 87 -5.63 -6.91 -19.78
C LEU A 87 -4.73 -7.02 -18.54
N THR A 88 -3.55 -6.39 -18.62
CA THR A 88 -2.65 -6.22 -17.47
C THR A 88 -2.20 -4.76 -17.45
N LEU A 89 -2.54 -4.06 -16.37
CA LEU A 89 -2.16 -2.68 -16.14
C LEU A 89 -1.17 -2.60 -14.99
N GLY A 90 -0.08 -1.86 -15.20
CA GLY A 90 0.90 -1.54 -14.18
C GLY A 90 0.93 -0.03 -13.95
N TYR A 91 0.99 0.36 -12.68
CA TYR A 91 1.10 1.75 -12.26
C TYR A 91 2.20 1.88 -11.21
N ASP A 92 3.23 2.67 -11.52
CA ASP A 92 4.41 2.89 -10.70
C ASP A 92 4.42 4.33 -10.19
N CYS A 93 4.42 4.52 -8.87
CA CYS A 93 4.43 5.82 -8.24
C CYS A 93 5.64 6.02 -7.34
N THR A 94 6.29 7.18 -7.46
CA THR A 94 7.32 7.64 -6.52
C THR A 94 6.77 8.76 -5.64
N PHE A 95 7.02 8.68 -4.33
CA PHE A 95 6.57 9.68 -3.36
C PHE A 95 7.58 10.80 -3.19
N SER A 96 7.11 12.04 -3.27
CA SER A 96 7.91 13.23 -3.02
C SER A 96 7.04 14.36 -2.49
N SER A 97 7.38 14.88 -1.31
CA SER A 97 6.75 16.08 -0.73
C SER A 97 5.22 16.00 -0.63
N GLY A 98 4.67 14.82 -0.30
CA GLY A 98 3.22 14.59 -0.19
C GLY A 98 2.50 14.40 -1.53
N GLN A 99 3.24 14.34 -2.65
CA GLN A 99 2.72 14.00 -3.97
C GLN A 99 3.27 12.66 -4.42
N ALA A 100 2.49 11.95 -5.23
CA ALA A 100 2.88 10.76 -5.94
C ALA A 100 3.02 11.10 -7.43
N ILE A 101 4.20 10.84 -7.99
CA ILE A 101 4.46 10.96 -9.42
C ILE A 101 4.33 9.56 -9.99
N CYS A 102 3.23 9.33 -10.71
CA CYS A 102 2.83 8.02 -11.16
C CYS A 102 3.00 7.88 -12.67
N SER A 103 3.45 6.71 -13.12
CA SER A 103 3.53 6.36 -14.53
C SER A 103 2.96 4.98 -14.78
N GLY A 104 2.23 4.86 -15.89
CA GLY A 104 1.72 3.58 -16.38
C GLY A 104 2.03 3.41 -17.87
N VAL A 105 1.81 2.20 -18.37
CA VAL A 105 1.89 1.90 -19.80
C VAL A 105 0.57 1.28 -20.23
N ASP A 106 -0.08 1.92 -21.20
CA ASP A 106 -1.30 1.41 -21.85
C ASP A 106 -1.06 1.32 -23.35
N GLU A 107 -1.26 0.13 -23.93
CA GLU A 107 -0.98 -0.16 -25.34
C GLU A 107 0.43 0.29 -25.84
N GLY A 108 1.42 0.29 -24.95
CA GLY A 108 2.79 0.74 -25.24
C GLY A 108 3.01 2.25 -25.16
N ILE A 109 1.99 3.02 -24.79
CA ILE A 109 2.07 4.46 -24.52
C ILE A 109 2.32 4.65 -23.02
N THR A 110 3.46 5.27 -22.70
CA THR A 110 3.74 5.71 -21.33
C THR A 110 3.01 7.02 -21.05
N PHE A 111 2.29 7.05 -19.94
CA PHE A 111 1.69 8.27 -19.41
C PHE A 111 2.23 8.56 -18.02
N THR A 112 2.16 9.81 -17.62
CA THR A 112 2.65 10.27 -16.32
C THR A 112 1.64 11.25 -15.76
N GLU A 113 1.27 11.02 -14.50
CA GLU A 113 0.38 11.86 -13.74
C GLU A 113 1.02 12.20 -12.40
N THR A 114 0.61 13.32 -11.82
CA THR A 114 1.00 13.69 -10.46
C THR A 114 -0.26 13.88 -9.66
N GLU A 115 -0.38 13.12 -8.57
CA GLU A 115 -1.51 13.18 -7.66
C GLU A 115 -1.07 13.47 -6.22
N THR A 116 -2.01 13.93 -5.40
CA THR A 116 -1.77 14.11 -3.97
C THR A 116 -1.89 12.76 -3.28
N ILE A 117 -0.95 12.41 -2.40
CA ILE A 117 -1.03 11.15 -1.64
C ILE A 117 -2.26 11.22 -0.74
N SER A 118 -3.28 10.43 -1.07
CA SER A 118 -4.52 10.31 -0.32
C SER A 118 -4.77 8.85 0.01
N SER A 119 -4.34 8.42 1.20
CA SER A 119 -4.64 7.08 1.68
C SER A 119 -6.08 6.96 2.17
N PHE A 120 -6.66 5.78 2.07
CA PHE A 120 -7.99 5.50 2.61
C PHE A 120 -8.01 4.19 3.39
N ALA A 121 -9.05 4.04 4.22
CA ALA A 121 -9.21 2.87 5.06
C ALA A 121 -9.61 1.65 4.22
N VAL A 122 -8.82 0.59 4.34
CA VAL A 122 -9.02 -0.70 3.69
C VAL A 122 -9.24 -1.75 4.77
N ALA A 123 -10.21 -2.64 4.59
CA ALA A 123 -10.45 -3.73 5.52
C ALA A 123 -9.28 -4.72 5.45
N LEU A 124 -8.71 -5.09 6.59
CA LEU A 124 -7.75 -6.20 6.58
C LEU A 124 -8.53 -7.50 6.39
N GLY A 125 -8.15 -8.26 5.37
CA GLY A 125 -8.69 -9.58 5.15
C GLY A 125 -8.27 -10.54 6.27
N THR A 126 -8.91 -11.70 6.30
CA THR A 126 -8.64 -12.71 7.34
C THR A 126 -7.40 -13.55 7.05
N ALA A 127 -6.68 -13.32 5.94
CA ALA A 127 -5.47 -14.07 5.65
C ALA A 127 -4.40 -13.72 6.70
N THR A 128 -4.08 -14.71 7.52
CA THR A 128 -2.99 -14.59 8.49
C THR A 128 -1.70 -14.46 7.69
N ALA A 129 -1.02 -13.31 7.78
CA ALA A 129 0.26 -13.08 7.12
C ALA A 129 1.16 -14.32 7.31
N ALA A 130 1.58 -14.94 6.21
CA ALA A 130 2.46 -16.10 6.27
C ALA A 130 3.73 -15.66 7.02
N GLY A 131 3.92 -16.20 8.23
CA GLY A 131 4.95 -15.73 9.16
C GLY A 131 6.30 -15.61 8.46
N ALA A 132 6.90 -14.42 8.53
CA ALA A 132 8.22 -14.13 8.01
C ALA A 132 9.19 -15.22 8.50
N SER A 133 9.60 -16.09 7.58
CA SER A 133 10.57 -17.15 7.89
C SER A 133 11.89 -16.47 8.23
N SER A 134 12.37 -16.66 9.45
CA SER A 134 13.67 -16.13 9.88
C SER A 134 14.76 -16.60 8.91
N PRO A 135 15.66 -15.72 8.43
CA PRO A 135 16.70 -16.12 7.50
C PRO A 135 17.62 -17.14 8.18
N THR A 136 17.60 -18.38 7.69
CA THR A 136 18.57 -19.40 8.09
C THR A 136 19.84 -19.13 7.29
N SER A 137 20.82 -18.48 7.91
CA SER A 137 22.14 -18.22 7.36
C SER A 137 22.84 -19.54 6.99
N THR A 138 22.69 -19.98 5.74
CA THR A 138 23.45 -21.10 5.20
C THR A 138 24.77 -20.57 4.69
N GLY A 139 25.82 -20.69 5.52
CA GLY A 139 27.19 -20.37 5.13
C GLY A 139 27.63 -21.24 3.96
N SER A 140 27.78 -20.63 2.78
CA SER A 140 28.41 -21.26 1.63
C SER A 140 29.83 -20.76 1.45
N SER A 141 30.74 -21.73 1.38
CA SER A 141 32.18 -21.59 1.30
C SER A 141 32.62 -20.86 0.03
N SER A 142 33.67 -20.05 0.19
CA SER A 142 34.36 -19.31 -0.85
C SER A 142 35.14 -20.24 -1.80
N SER A 143 34.90 -20.11 -3.10
CA SER A 143 35.88 -20.47 -4.13
C SER A 143 36.09 -19.27 -5.04
N GLN A 144 37.30 -18.72 -4.89
CA GLN A 144 37.91 -17.60 -5.57
C GLN A 144 38.13 -17.93 -7.06
N ALA A 145 37.58 -17.12 -7.96
CA ALA A 145 37.93 -17.12 -9.38
C ALA A 145 38.40 -15.72 -9.77
N SER A 146 39.70 -15.60 -10.07
CA SER A 146 40.31 -14.41 -10.65
C SER A 146 39.97 -14.33 -12.14
N GLY A 147 39.36 -13.21 -12.55
CA GLY A 147 39.14 -12.86 -13.95
C GLY A 147 39.35 -11.36 -14.12
N SER A 148 40.48 -10.99 -14.71
CA SER A 148 40.87 -9.64 -15.07
C SER A 148 40.27 -9.27 -16.42
N GLU A 149 39.38 -8.29 -16.53
CA GLU A 149 39.14 -7.59 -17.80
C GLU A 149 38.91 -6.09 -17.58
N SER A 150 39.74 -5.35 -18.30
CA SER A 150 39.88 -3.89 -18.35
C SER A 150 38.93 -3.32 -19.39
N GLY A 151 38.14 -2.30 -19.04
CA GLY A 151 37.25 -1.63 -20.00
C GLY A 151 36.76 -0.28 -19.50
N SER A 152 37.62 0.75 -19.60
CA SER A 152 37.25 2.15 -19.42
C SER A 152 36.35 2.63 -20.56
N ALA A 153 35.19 3.19 -20.22
CA ALA A 153 34.50 4.17 -21.06
C ALA A 153 33.73 5.16 -20.16
N ALA A 154 34.19 6.41 -20.15
CA ALA A 154 33.53 7.54 -19.51
C ALA A 154 32.48 8.13 -20.46
N PRO A 155 31.26 8.45 -19.99
CA PRO A 155 30.38 9.41 -20.66
C PRO A 155 30.48 10.78 -20.00
N ALA A 156 30.44 11.80 -20.85
CA ALA A 156 30.71 13.20 -20.57
C ALA A 156 29.59 13.89 -19.76
N GLN A 157 30.00 14.78 -18.86
CA GLN A 157 29.15 15.81 -18.27
C GLN A 157 28.83 16.90 -19.30
N THR A 158 27.55 17.13 -19.52
CA THR A 158 26.94 18.40 -19.95
C THR A 158 25.79 18.64 -18.98
N GLY A 159 25.60 19.76 -18.31
CA GLY A 159 26.03 21.13 -18.53
C GLY A 159 24.83 21.99 -18.13
N SER A 160 25.02 22.80 -17.08
CA SER A 160 24.04 23.60 -16.34
C SER A 160 23.07 24.45 -17.18
N SER A 161 21.87 24.71 -16.64
CA SER A 161 21.27 26.06 -16.58
C SER A 161 20.08 26.15 -15.62
N ASN A 162 20.28 26.97 -14.58
CA ASN A 162 19.34 27.88 -13.92
C ASN A 162 17.88 27.90 -14.43
N SER A 163 16.91 27.90 -13.51
CA SER A 163 16.25 29.15 -13.03
C SER A 163 14.99 28.86 -12.19
N SER A 164 14.79 29.70 -11.18
CA SER A 164 13.50 30.14 -10.62
C SER A 164 12.83 29.29 -9.54
N LEU A 165 13.20 29.62 -8.30
CA LEU A 165 12.32 29.61 -7.13
C LEU A 165 10.99 30.32 -7.46
N ARG A 166 9.87 29.58 -7.38
CA ARG A 166 8.55 30.16 -7.10
C ARG A 166 8.05 29.60 -5.79
N GLN A 167 8.28 30.39 -4.75
CA GLN A 167 7.69 30.26 -3.43
C GLN A 167 6.19 30.55 -3.57
N VAL A 168 5.36 29.50 -3.62
CA VAL A 168 3.91 29.63 -3.48
C VAL A 168 3.59 29.42 -2.00
N ALA A 169 3.27 30.53 -1.34
CA ALA A 169 2.67 30.53 -0.02
C ALA A 169 1.26 29.95 -0.13
N ALA A 170 1.04 28.76 0.45
CA ALA A 170 -0.30 28.25 0.70
C ALA A 170 -0.68 28.57 2.15
N THR A 171 -1.74 29.35 2.27
CA THR A 171 -2.31 29.95 3.46
C THR A 171 -2.84 28.92 4.45
N SER A 172 -2.48 29.10 5.72
CA SER A 172 -3.07 28.44 6.88
C SER A 172 -4.58 28.72 6.96
N GLY A 173 -5.39 27.71 6.67
CA GLY A 173 -6.83 27.72 6.92
C GLY A 173 -7.15 26.94 8.19
N SER A 174 -7.24 27.63 9.32
CA SER A 174 -7.74 27.08 10.58
C SER A 174 -9.26 26.94 10.51
N LEU A 175 -9.78 25.72 10.33
CA LEU A 175 -11.19 25.41 10.56
C LEU A 175 -11.39 24.95 12.01
N LEU A 176 -11.72 25.92 12.86
CA LEU A 176 -12.51 25.71 14.07
C LEU A 176 -13.86 25.12 13.65
N GLY A 177 -14.24 23.94 14.17
CA GLY A 177 -15.45 23.30 13.69
C GLY A 177 -15.99 22.14 14.53
N VAL A 178 -16.41 22.45 15.75
CA VAL A 178 -17.50 21.81 16.51
C VAL A 178 -17.33 20.35 16.99
N VAL A 179 -16.99 20.26 18.28
CA VAL A 179 -17.35 19.15 19.17
C VAL A 179 -18.87 19.02 19.21
N GLY A 180 -19.40 17.93 18.67
CA GLY A 180 -20.81 17.54 18.77
C GLY A 180 -20.97 16.23 19.54
N LEU A 181 -20.80 16.28 20.86
CA LEU A 181 -21.21 15.21 21.77
C LEU A 181 -22.73 15.28 21.93
N VAL A 182 -23.48 14.39 21.27
CA VAL A 182 -24.89 14.16 21.59
C VAL A 182 -25.03 12.75 22.17
N LEU A 183 -24.98 12.74 23.51
CA LEU A 183 -25.46 11.68 24.36
C LEU A 183 -27.00 11.69 24.28
N PHE A 184 -27.63 10.65 23.75
CA PHE A 184 -29.02 10.35 24.11
C PHE A 184 -29.16 8.85 24.38
N LEU A 185 -29.24 8.59 25.67
CA LEU A 185 -29.78 7.39 26.29
C LEU A 185 -31.22 7.20 25.84
N LEU A 186 -31.54 6.00 25.38
CA LEU A 186 -32.83 5.32 25.58
C LEU A 186 -32.55 3.81 25.66
#